data_AF-A0A661EPJ3-F1
#
_entry.id   AF-A0A661EPJ3-F1
#
_cell.length_a   1.000
_cell.length_b   1.000
_cell.length_c   1.000
_cell.angle_alpha   90.00
_cell.angle_beta   90.00
_cell.angle_gamma   90.00
#
_symmetry.space_group_name_H-M   'P 1'
#
loop_
_entity.id
_entity.type
_entity.pdbx_description
1 polymer ?
#
loop_
_entity_poly.entity_id
_entity_poly.type
_entity_poly.pdbx_seq_one_letter_code
_entity_poly.pdbx_strand_id
1 'polypeptide(L)' 'ASKPFIDLVGSEDKSEIILKGGHVSLVAGGNAVFRLWPQVSNWLAERSF' A
#
# COMPACT_ATOMS: atom_id res chain seq x y z
N ALA A 1 1.40 -4.18 -12.20
CA ALA A 1 0.90 -3.77 -13.52
C ALA A 1 -0.25 -2.76 -13.36
N SER A 2 -0.02 -1.67 -12.62
CA SER A 2 -1.06 -0.70 -12.21
C SER A 2 -0.57 0.75 -12.25
N LYS A 3 0.66 0.99 -12.72
CA LYS A 3 1.29 2.31 -12.82
C LYS A 3 0.40 3.42 -13.42
N PRO A 4 -0.43 3.21 -14.47
CA PRO A 4 -1.20 4.32 -15.04
C PRO A 4 -2.38 4.79 -14.17
N PHE A 5 -2.75 4.05 -13.11
CA PHE A 5 -3.93 4.40 -12.31
C PHE A 5 -3.62 5.40 -11.18
N ILE A 6 -2.39 5.42 -10.67
CA ILE A 6 -2.04 6.35 -9.57
C ILE A 6 -2.02 7.81 -10.06
N ASP A 7 -1.73 8.02 -11.34
CA ASP A 7 -1.73 9.33 -12.00
C ASP A 7 -3.14 9.90 -12.16
N LEU A 8 -4.18 9.05 -12.14
CA LEU A 8 -5.58 9.45 -12.21
C LEU A 8 -6.15 9.87 -10.84
N VAL A 9 -5.45 9.58 -9.74
CA VAL A 9 -5.91 9.93 -8.39
C VAL A 9 -5.68 11.42 -8.16
N GLY A 10 -6.75 12.18 -7.96
CA GLY A 10 -6.68 13.64 -7.72
C GLY A 10 -6.23 14.06 -6.32
N SER A 11 -6.04 13.11 -5.40
CA SER A 11 -5.51 13.39 -4.05
C SER A 11 -4.03 13.79 -4.14
N GLU A 12 -3.68 14.90 -3.50
CA GLU A 12 -2.27 15.27 -3.24
C GLU A 12 -1.66 14.37 -2.17
N ASP A 13 -2.51 13.86 -1.28
CA ASP A 13 -2.15 12.92 -0.25
C ASP A 13 -2.32 11.48 -0.75
N LYS A 14 -1.28 10.97 -1.41
CA LYS A 14 -1.21 9.59 -1.92
C LYS A 14 0.23 9.09 -1.91
N SER A 15 0.37 7.78 -1.72
CA SER A 15 1.68 7.10 -1.74
C SER A 15 1.60 5.84 -2.60
N GLU A 16 2.60 5.61 -3.45
CA GLU A 16 2.78 4.36 -4.19
C GLU A 16 3.92 3.55 -3.58
N ILE A 17 3.65 2.28 -3.22
CA ILE A 17 4.66 1.34 -2.73
C ILE A 17 4.72 0.11 -3.63
N ILE A 18 5.94 -0.33 -3.99
CA ILE A 18 6.15 -1.49 -4.85
C ILE A 18 6.70 -2.64 -4.02
N LEU A 19 5.87 -3.67 -3.83
CA LEU A 19 6.23 -4.88 -3.10
C LEU A 19 6.28 -6.08 -4.06
N LYS A 20 7.41 -6.80 -4.06
CA LYS A 20 7.54 -8.08 -4.77
C LYS A 20 6.75 -9.17 -4.03
N GLY A 21 5.86 -9.87 -4.74
CA GLY A 21 5.05 -10.99 -4.25
C GLY A 21 3.93 -11.35 -5.23
N GLY A 22 3.22 -12.46 -4.98
CA GLY A 22 2.02 -12.82 -5.74
C GLY A 22 0.80 -12.00 -5.30
N HIS A 23 -0.19 -11.82 -6.18
CA HIS A 23 -1.33 -10.91 -5.98
C HIS A 23 -2.02 -11.08 -4.61
N VAL A 24 -2.48 -12.30 -4.30
CA VAL A 24 -3.16 -12.59 -3.02
C VAL A 24 -2.17 -12.61 -1.86
N SER A 25 -0.97 -13.19 -2.06
CA SER A 25 0.04 -13.32 -1.01
C SER A 25 0.59 -12.00 -0.49
N LEU A 26 0.51 -10.91 -1.27
CA LEU A 26 0.91 -9.58 -0.85
C LEU A 26 0.00 -9.01 0.24
N VAL A 27 -1.29 -9.35 0.20
CA VAL A 27 -2.31 -8.82 1.11
C VAL A 27 -2.63 -9.80 2.23
N ALA A 28 -2.78 -11.09 1.90
CA ALA A 28 -3.25 -12.14 2.80
C ALA A 28 -2.20 -13.21 3.11
N GLY A 29 -0.99 -13.12 2.56
CA GLY A 29 0.09 -14.06 2.89
C GLY A 29 0.69 -13.75 4.26
N GLY A 30 1.32 -14.74 4.91
CA GLY A 30 1.94 -14.55 6.23
C GLY A 30 2.96 -13.41 6.29
N ASN A 31 3.68 -13.16 5.19
CA ASN A 31 4.62 -12.03 5.09
C ASN A 31 3.95 -10.66 4.93
N ALA A 32 2.64 -10.59 4.66
CA ALA A 32 1.92 -9.32 4.54
C ALA A 32 1.89 -8.55 5.86
N VAL A 33 1.77 -9.25 6.99
CA VAL A 33 1.83 -8.69 8.35
C VAL A 33 3.15 -7.96 8.62
N PHE A 34 4.24 -8.42 8.02
CA PHE A 34 5.57 -7.84 8.25
C PHE A 34 5.97 -6.82 7.18
N ARG A 35 5.35 -6.87 6.00
CA ARG A 35 5.76 -6.05 4.84
C ARG A 35 4.73 -5.02 4.43
N LEU A 36 3.47 -5.40 4.24
CA LEU A 36 2.43 -4.51 3.72
C LEU A 36 1.73 -3.75 4.86
N TRP A 37 1.15 -4.48 5.81
CA TRP A 37 0.26 -3.92 6.82
C TRP A 37 0.91 -2.85 7.72
N PRO A 38 2.20 -2.95 8.12
CA PRO A 38 2.85 -1.88 8.87
C PRO A 38 2.94 -0.57 8.07
N GLN A 39 3.16 -0.63 6.76
CA GLN A 39 3.23 0.58 5.91
C GLN A 39 1.86 1.26 5.82
N VAL A 40 0.80 0.47 5.62
CA VAL A 40 -0.59 0.98 5.59
C VAL A 40 -0.97 1.58 6.93
N SER A 41 -0.65 0.90 8.04
CA SER A 41 -0.96 1.37 9.38
C SER A 41 -0.25 2.68 9.71
N ASN A 42 1.03 2.81 9.36
CA ASN A 42 1.79 4.04 9.60
C ASN A 42 1.23 5.22 8.78
N TRP A 43 0.89 4.98 7.52
CA TRP A 43 0.28 5.99 6.66
C TRP A 43 -1.07 6.46 7.22
N LEU A 44 -1.93 5.54 7.69
CA LEU A 44 -3.18 5.92 8.31
C LEU A 44 -2.99 6.66 9.65
N ALA A 45 -2.00 6.26 10.46
CA ALA A 45 -1.77 6.84 11.78
C ALA A 45 -1.49 8.35 11.74
N GLU A 46 -0.74 8.82 10.74
CA GLU A 46 -0.46 10.26 10.51
C GLU A 46 -1.70 11.09 10.22
N ARG A 47 -2.81 10.45 9.81
CA ARG A 47 -4.05 11.09 9.33
C ARG A 47 -5.25 10.85 10.24
N SER A 48 -5.07 10.07 11.30
CA SER A 48 -6.14 9.65 12.21
C SER A 48 -6.19 10.48 13.50
N PHE A 49 -5.44 11.59 13.56
CA PHE A 49 -5.38 12.53 14.68
C PHE A 49 -6.11 13.84 14.38
#